data_AF-A0A520NHL3-F1
#
_entry.id   AF-A0A520NHL3-F1
#
_cell.length_a   1.000
_cell.length_b   1.000
_cell.length_c   1.000
_cell.angle_alpha   90.00
_cell.angle_beta   90.00
_cell.angle_gamma   90.00
#
_symmetry.space_group_name_H-M   'P 1'
#
loop_
_entity.id
_entity.type
_entity.pdbx_description
1 polymer ?
#
loop_
_entity_poly.entity_id
_entity_poly.type
_entity_poly.pdbx_seq_one_letter_code
_entity_poly.pdbx_strand_id
1 'polypeptide(L)'
;MNVIITLLLLPFRLLTGLWKILTYPFKALFNRIYGPPPMMMGGPPVDHSAPDMTEEESGMRGQKLYFLISVFFIVAVTWAIYAEIDEQVRAEGIIVTPSDVQHVQSRLPGSVVEIMVKLGSFVEEGEVMFRLEDEDVLANFADNEISLYAARASEIRLTAEMLGHEQAVFPAELIKVAPDAVAKEQSLFQSRRAAIESRLSVLR
;
A
#
# COMPACT_ATOMS: atom_id res chain seq x y z
N MET A 1 -26.67 32.62 26.01
CA MET A 1 -27.77 31.64 25.84
C MET A 1 -28.65 31.92 24.61
N ASN A 2 -28.99 33.18 24.29
CA ASN A 2 -29.86 33.50 23.15
C ASN A 2 -29.25 33.25 21.75
N VAL A 3 -27.92 33.38 21.58
CA VAL A 3 -27.29 33.24 20.26
C VAL A 3 -27.32 31.79 19.76
N ILE A 4 -27.14 30.81 20.65
CA ILE A 4 -27.12 29.37 20.30
C ILE A 4 -28.52 28.88 19.90
N ILE A 5 -29.56 29.33 20.61
CA ILE A 5 -30.96 29.01 20.27
C ILE A 5 -31.36 29.63 18.93
N THR A 6 -30.85 30.83 18.63
CA THR A 6 -31.12 31.52 17.35
C THR A 6 -30.46 30.79 16.18
N LEU A 7 -29.27 30.23 16.37
CA LEU A 7 -28.55 29.47 15.35
C LEU A 7 -29.17 28.08 15.10
N LEU A 8 -29.73 27.46 16.15
CA LEU A 8 -30.40 26.15 16.06
C LEU A 8 -31.78 26.22 15.39
N LEU A 9 -32.52 27.32 15.56
CA LEU A 9 -33.84 27.54 14.94
C LEU A 9 -33.79 28.32 13.61
N LEU A 10 -32.60 28.69 13.16
CA LEU A 10 -32.36 29.42 11.92
C LEU A 10 -32.91 28.70 10.66
N PRO A 11 -32.73 27.37 10.47
CA PRO A 11 -33.31 26.69 9.32
C PRO A 11 -34.84 26.68 9.37
N PHE A 12 -35.44 26.56 10.56
CA PHE A 12 -36.90 26.57 10.74
C PHE A 12 -37.52 27.96 10.47
N ARG A 13 -36.82 29.04 10.86
CA ARG A 13 -37.23 30.43 10.53
C ARG A 13 -37.08 30.73 9.04
N LEU A 14 -36.03 30.23 8.37
CA LEU A 14 -35.87 30.38 6.93
C LEU A 14 -36.99 29.62 6.17
N LEU A 15 -37.28 28.39 6.58
CA LEU A 15 -38.34 27.58 5.97
C LEU A 15 -39.73 28.24 6.09
N THR A 16 -40.07 28.73 7.29
CA THR A 16 -41.36 29.42 7.53
C THR A 16 -41.42 30.79 6.85
N GLY A 17 -40.29 31.48 6.67
CA GLY A 17 -40.20 32.70 5.89
C GLY A 17 -40.43 32.46 4.40
N LEU A 18 -39.78 31.45 3.83
CA LEU A 18 -39.96 31.05 2.42
C LEU A 18 -41.40 30.61 2.15
N TRP A 19 -42.00 29.84 3.07
CA TRP A 19 -43.40 29.41 2.98
C TRP A 19 -44.37 30.58 2.94
N LYS A 20 -44.13 31.61 3.75
CA LYS A 20 -44.95 32.83 3.74
C LYS A 20 -44.80 33.59 2.42
N ILE A 21 -43.59 33.74 1.89
CA ILE A 21 -43.34 34.43 0.61
C ILE A 21 -44.04 33.70 -0.55
N LEU A 22 -44.01 32.37 -0.55
CA LEU A 22 -44.66 31.56 -1.59
C LEU A 22 -46.20 31.66 -1.53
N THR A 23 -46.77 31.69 -0.32
CA THR A 23 -48.23 31.70 -0.11
C THR A 23 -48.84 33.11 -0.08
N TYR A 24 -48.05 34.16 0.12
CA TYR A 24 -48.52 35.55 0.18
C TYR A 24 -49.20 36.03 -1.11
N PRO A 25 -48.63 35.85 -2.32
CA PRO A 25 -49.30 36.28 -3.55
C PRO A 25 -50.59 35.48 -3.79
N PHE A 26 -50.60 34.19 -3.42
CA PHE A 26 -51.78 33.35 -3.53
C PHE A 26 -52.89 33.80 -2.56
N LYS A 27 -52.56 34.10 -1.30
CA LYS A 27 -53.51 34.60 -0.30
C LYS A 27 -54.04 35.99 -0.66
N ALA A 28 -53.19 36.86 -1.20
CA ALA A 28 -53.60 38.19 -1.66
C ALA A 28 -54.52 38.12 -2.88
N LEU A 29 -54.21 37.24 -3.84
CA LEU A 29 -55.04 37.02 -5.02
C LEU A 29 -56.38 36.37 -4.65
N PHE A 30 -56.36 35.38 -3.74
CA PHE A 30 -57.57 34.73 -3.24
C PHE A 30 -58.48 35.72 -2.52
N ASN A 31 -57.96 36.55 -1.62
CA ASN A 31 -58.76 37.59 -0.97
C ASN A 31 -59.27 38.66 -1.93
N ARG A 32 -58.57 38.92 -3.05
CA ARG A 32 -59.02 39.88 -4.06
C ARG A 32 -60.15 39.34 -4.94
N ILE A 33 -60.21 38.03 -5.15
CA ILE A 33 -61.19 37.38 -6.04
C ILE A 33 -62.39 36.81 -5.25
N TYR A 34 -62.15 36.28 -4.06
CA TYR A 34 -63.14 35.55 -3.24
C TYR A 34 -63.27 36.09 -1.81
N GLY A 35 -62.56 37.17 -1.46
CA GLY A 35 -62.73 37.82 -0.16
C GLY A 35 -64.04 38.60 -0.12
N PRO A 36 -64.62 38.84 1.08
CA PRO A 36 -65.82 39.65 1.21
C PRO A 36 -65.58 41.03 0.57
N PRO A 37 -66.52 41.55 -0.23
CA PRO A 37 -66.36 42.86 -0.85
C PRO A 37 -66.08 43.90 0.25
N PRO A 38 -65.17 44.85 0.02
CA PRO A 38 -64.87 45.87 1.02
C PRO A 38 -66.17 46.58 1.40
N MET A 39 -66.45 46.65 2.70
CA MET A 39 -67.65 47.31 3.22
C MET A 39 -67.64 48.77 2.74
N MET A 40 -68.45 49.08 1.72
CA MET A 40 -68.62 50.44 1.25
C MET A 40 -69.45 51.17 2.31
N MET A 41 -68.86 52.16 2.96
CA MET A 41 -69.58 52.98 3.93
C MET A 41 -70.57 53.87 3.15
N GLY A 42 -71.82 53.43 3.05
CA GLY A 42 -72.91 54.16 2.38
C GLY A 42 -73.59 53.44 1.23
N GLY A 43 -73.82 52.13 1.32
CA GLY A 43 -74.78 51.46 0.43
C GLY A 43 -76.23 51.87 0.74
N PRO A 44 -77.17 51.71 -0.21
CA PRO A 44 -78.60 51.88 0.04
C PRO A 44 -79.05 51.01 1.24
N PRO A 45 -80.09 51.42 1.99
CA PRO A 45 -80.53 50.72 3.18
C PRO A 45 -80.76 49.23 2.87
N VAL A 46 -80.08 48.37 3.64
CA VAL A 46 -80.16 46.92 3.46
C VAL A 46 -81.61 46.50 3.71
N ASP A 47 -82.27 46.06 2.65
CA ASP A 47 -83.62 45.54 2.74
C ASP A 47 -83.59 44.14 3.35
N HIS A 48 -84.13 44.01 4.55
CA HIS A 48 -84.20 42.74 5.29
C HIS A 48 -85.51 41.96 5.00
N SER A 49 -86.34 42.41 4.05
CA SER A 49 -87.65 41.81 3.80
C SER A 49 -87.61 40.54 2.95
N ALA A 50 -86.48 40.23 2.31
CA ALA A 50 -86.23 38.94 1.68
C ALA A 50 -84.82 38.45 2.03
N PRO A 51 -84.64 37.17 2.42
CA PRO A 51 -83.32 36.58 2.40
C PRO A 51 -82.82 36.61 0.95
N ASP A 52 -81.69 37.29 0.71
CA ASP A 52 -81.01 37.26 -0.58
C ASP A 52 -80.43 35.85 -0.77
N MET A 53 -81.26 34.94 -1.28
CA MET A 53 -80.85 33.63 -1.73
C MET A 53 -80.32 33.79 -3.15
N THR A 54 -79.17 34.45 -3.30
CA THR A 54 -78.32 34.13 -4.43
C THR A 54 -77.87 32.70 -4.19
N GLU A 55 -78.55 31.77 -4.84
CA GLU A 55 -78.00 30.45 -5.08
C GLU A 55 -76.75 30.66 -5.93
N GLU A 56 -75.64 31.03 -5.29
CA GLU A 56 -74.33 30.70 -5.82
C GLU A 56 -74.38 29.19 -5.96
N GLU A 57 -74.63 28.73 -7.18
CA GLU A 57 -74.36 27.36 -7.59
C GLU A 57 -72.85 27.14 -7.39
N SER A 58 -72.46 26.88 -6.14
CA SER A 58 -71.27 26.13 -5.75
C SER A 58 -71.47 24.66 -6.13
N GLY A 59 -72.02 24.45 -7.33
CA GLY A 59 -72.44 23.20 -7.90
C GLY A 59 -71.23 22.51 -8.48
N MET A 60 -70.62 21.64 -7.68
CA MET A 60 -69.70 20.59 -8.11
C MET A 60 -68.32 21.01 -8.65
N ARG A 61 -68.12 22.21 -9.21
CA ARG A 61 -66.86 22.60 -9.89
C ARG A 61 -65.71 22.93 -8.92
N GLY A 62 -65.98 23.73 -7.88
CA GLY A 62 -64.98 24.06 -6.86
C GLY A 62 -64.58 22.86 -6.02
N GLN A 63 -65.54 22.02 -5.63
CA GLN A 63 -65.28 20.79 -4.88
C GLN A 63 -64.46 19.77 -5.68
N LYS A 64 -64.70 19.66 -7.00
CA LYS A 64 -63.86 18.86 -7.90
C LYS A 64 -62.41 19.36 -7.97
N LEU A 65 -62.20 20.68 -7.94
CA LEU A 65 -60.87 21.28 -7.93
C LEU A 65 -60.11 20.92 -6.64
N TYR A 66 -60.74 21.05 -5.47
CA TYR A 66 -60.13 20.66 -4.19
C TYR A 66 -59.82 19.17 -4.12
N PHE A 67 -60.71 18.32 -4.64
CA PHE A 67 -60.47 16.89 -4.71
C PHE A 67 -59.28 16.55 -5.62
N LEU A 68 -59.21 17.15 -6.80
CA LEU A 68 -58.11 16.94 -7.76
C LEU A 68 -56.76 17.40 -7.20
N ILE A 69 -56.73 18.55 -6.53
CA ILE A 69 -55.53 19.03 -5.83
C ILE A 69 -55.14 18.06 -4.72
N SER A 70 -56.09 17.57 -3.92
CA SER A 70 -55.81 16.62 -2.84
C SER A 70 -55.24 15.31 -3.38
N VAL A 71 -55.82 14.78 -4.47
CA VAL A 71 -55.30 13.56 -5.14
C VAL A 71 -53.90 13.78 -5.68
N PHE A 72 -53.62 14.94 -6.30
CA PHE A 72 -52.28 15.26 -6.79
C PHE A 72 -51.23 15.22 -5.68
N PHE A 73 -51.51 15.82 -4.53
CA PHE A 73 -50.59 15.80 -3.39
C PHE A 73 -50.42 14.39 -2.81
N ILE A 74 -51.49 13.60 -2.74
CA ILE A 74 -51.40 12.20 -2.28
C ILE A 74 -50.47 11.40 -3.21
N VAL A 75 -50.61 11.54 -4.53
CA VAL A 75 -49.77 10.87 -5.52
C VAL A 75 -48.31 11.36 -5.42
N ALA A 76 -48.09 12.66 -5.31
CA ALA A 76 -46.75 13.24 -5.20
C ALA A 76 -46.01 12.79 -3.92
N VAL A 77 -46.70 12.74 -2.77
CA VAL A 77 -46.12 12.26 -1.51
C VAL A 77 -45.84 10.76 -1.58
N THR A 78 -46.77 9.98 -2.13
CA THR A 78 -46.57 8.53 -2.32
C THR A 78 -45.34 8.28 -3.18
N TRP A 79 -45.20 8.99 -4.30
CA TRP A 79 -44.02 8.91 -5.16
C TRP A 79 -42.73 9.29 -4.42
N ALA A 80 -42.74 10.38 -3.64
CA ALA A 80 -41.56 10.82 -2.89
C ALA A 80 -41.12 9.84 -1.81
N ILE A 81 -42.04 9.04 -1.24
CA ILE A 81 -41.72 7.99 -0.26
C ILE A 81 -41.02 6.80 -0.93
N TYR A 82 -41.42 6.44 -2.15
CA TYR A 82 -40.87 5.29 -2.89
C TYR A 82 -39.72 5.66 -3.84
N ALA A 83 -39.45 6.94 -4.04
CA ALA A 83 -38.38 7.39 -4.91
C ALA A 83 -37.03 7.15 -4.25
N GLU A 84 -36.30 6.15 -4.75
CA GLU A 84 -34.90 5.92 -4.41
C GLU A 84 -34.03 6.93 -5.16
N ILE A 85 -33.16 7.65 -4.44
CA ILE A 85 -32.18 8.55 -5.03
C ILE A 85 -30.85 7.80 -5.06
N ASP A 86 -30.38 7.47 -6.26
CA ASP A 86 -29.06 6.87 -6.47
C ASP A 86 -27.96 7.90 -6.19
N GLU A 87 -27.28 7.78 -5.05
CA GLU A 87 -26.10 8.56 -4.75
C GLU A 87 -24.84 7.81 -5.20
N GLN A 88 -24.19 8.30 -6.25
CA GLN A 88 -22.90 7.78 -6.69
C GLN A 88 -21.76 8.67 -6.21
N VAL A 89 -21.16 8.29 -5.08
CA VAL A 89 -19.93 8.93 -4.58
C VAL A 89 -18.73 8.38 -5.36
N ARG A 90 -18.04 9.26 -6.09
CA ARG A 90 -16.75 8.93 -6.73
C ARG A 90 -15.64 9.34 -5.77
N ALA A 91 -14.92 8.35 -5.24
CA ALA A 91 -13.70 8.57 -4.47
C ALA A 91 -12.49 8.20 -5.35
N GLU A 92 -11.51 9.10 -5.41
CA GLU A 92 -10.20 8.78 -5.98
C GLU A 92 -9.39 8.01 -4.95
N GLY A 93 -9.04 6.77 -5.26
CA GLY A 93 -8.18 5.92 -4.44
C GLY A 93 -6.92 5.58 -5.20
N ILE A 94 -5.76 5.66 -4.53
CA ILE A 94 -4.49 5.21 -5.08
C ILE A 94 -4.23 3.81 -4.53
N ILE A 95 -3.99 2.84 -5.42
CA ILE A 95 -3.55 1.50 -5.03
C ILE A 95 -2.06 1.58 -4.74
N VAL A 96 -1.70 1.56 -3.47
CA VAL A 96 -0.31 1.38 -3.02
C VAL A 96 -0.14 -0.06 -2.60
N THR A 97 0.63 -0.82 -3.37
CA THR A 97 1.12 -2.12 -2.95
C THR A 97 2.11 -1.89 -1.80
N PRO A 98 2.00 -2.60 -0.66
CA PRO A 98 3.08 -2.65 0.31
C PRO A 98 4.24 -3.44 -0.31
N SER A 99 5.07 -2.76 -1.10
CA SER A 99 6.36 -3.29 -1.50
C SER A 99 7.36 -2.87 -0.45
N ASP A 100 7.75 -3.80 0.43
CA ASP A 100 8.96 -3.63 1.22
C ASP A 100 10.14 -3.66 0.25
N VAL A 101 10.58 -2.48 -0.18
CA VAL A 101 11.77 -2.35 -1.02
C VAL A 101 12.97 -2.74 -0.17
N GLN A 102 13.46 -3.97 -0.36
CA GLN A 102 14.67 -4.42 0.30
C GLN A 102 15.89 -3.96 -0.50
N HIS A 103 16.71 -3.11 0.12
CA HIS A 103 18.00 -2.73 -0.44
C HIS A 103 18.98 -3.88 -0.27
N VAL A 104 19.22 -4.64 -1.34
CA VAL A 104 20.23 -5.69 -1.35
C VAL A 104 21.60 -5.06 -1.61
N GLN A 105 22.50 -5.17 -0.63
CA GLN A 105 23.86 -4.64 -0.70
C GLN A 105 24.86 -5.76 -0.51
N SER A 106 25.96 -5.71 -1.28
CA SER A 106 27.10 -6.59 -1.02
C SER A 106 27.78 -6.21 0.29
N ARG A 107 28.13 -7.21 1.10
CA ARG A 107 28.97 -7.02 2.29
C ARG A 107 30.45 -6.96 1.96
N LEU A 108 30.84 -7.47 0.80
CA LEU A 108 32.22 -7.52 0.33
C LEU A 108 32.47 -6.38 -0.67
N PRO A 109 33.63 -5.70 -0.58
CA PRO A 109 34.09 -4.84 -1.66
C PRO A 109 34.40 -5.70 -2.90
N GLY A 110 34.33 -5.09 -4.08
CA GLY A 110 34.62 -5.76 -5.34
C GLY A 110 34.00 -5.05 -6.53
N SER A 111 34.52 -5.32 -7.72
CA SER A 111 33.94 -4.85 -8.97
C SER A 111 32.84 -5.81 -9.42
N VAL A 112 31.75 -5.29 -9.99
CA VAL A 112 30.67 -6.11 -10.54
C VAL A 112 31.14 -6.73 -11.85
N VAL A 113 31.23 -8.06 -11.89
CA VAL A 113 31.67 -8.81 -13.07
C VAL A 113 30.48 -9.26 -13.90
N GLU A 114 29.41 -9.68 -13.23
CA GLU A 114 28.24 -10.24 -13.91
C GLU A 114 26.96 -9.83 -13.18
N ILE A 115 25.93 -9.47 -13.94
CA ILE A 115 24.58 -9.20 -13.45
C ILE A 115 23.64 -10.20 -14.11
N MET A 116 23.04 -11.08 -13.31
CA MET A 116 22.20 -12.19 -13.78
C MET A 116 20.70 -11.87 -13.74
N VAL A 117 20.34 -10.68 -13.26
CA VAL A 117 18.94 -10.25 -13.10
C VAL A 117 18.62 -8.98 -13.89
N LYS A 118 17.33 -8.76 -14.15
CA LYS A 118 16.82 -7.58 -14.87
C LYS A 118 15.70 -6.93 -14.08
N LEU A 119 15.42 -5.66 -14.36
CA LEU A 119 14.31 -4.97 -13.71
C LEU A 119 12.98 -5.72 -13.98
N GLY A 120 12.30 -6.11 -12.90
CA GLY A 120 11.05 -6.88 -12.97
C GLY A 120 11.21 -8.40 -13.03
N SER A 121 12.44 -8.94 -12.89
CA SER A 121 12.63 -10.38 -12.71
C SER A 121 12.16 -10.82 -11.32
N PHE A 122 11.45 -11.95 -11.27
CA PHE A 122 11.17 -12.65 -10.01
C PHE A 122 12.43 -13.39 -9.58
N VAL A 123 12.80 -13.27 -8.31
CA VAL A 123 13.98 -13.93 -7.72
C VAL A 123 13.57 -14.70 -6.48
N GLU A 124 14.18 -15.85 -6.26
CA GLU A 124 13.97 -16.67 -5.06
C GLU A 124 15.04 -16.41 -4.00
N GLU A 125 14.76 -16.81 -2.75
CA GLU A 125 15.74 -16.68 -1.67
C GLU A 125 16.98 -17.53 -1.95
N GLY A 126 18.16 -16.90 -1.91
CA GLY A 126 19.44 -17.55 -2.20
C GLY A 126 19.86 -17.52 -3.67
N GLU A 127 19.05 -16.96 -4.57
CA GLU A 127 19.42 -16.80 -5.96
C GLU A 127 20.54 -15.76 -6.14
N VAL A 128 21.57 -16.11 -6.92
CA VAL A 128 22.72 -15.23 -7.14
C VAL A 128 22.35 -14.18 -8.19
N MET A 129 22.16 -12.95 -7.75
CA MET A 129 21.75 -11.85 -8.63
C MET A 129 22.92 -11.18 -9.36
N PHE A 130 24.08 -11.09 -8.72
CA PHE A 130 25.27 -10.48 -9.27
C PHE A 130 26.53 -11.14 -8.70
N ARG A 131 27.59 -11.21 -9.52
CA ARG A 131 28.92 -11.68 -9.11
C ARG A 131 29.84 -10.48 -8.97
N LEU A 132 30.51 -10.39 -7.82
CA LEU A 132 31.59 -9.45 -7.61
C LEU A 132 32.91 -10.21 -7.57
N GLU A 133 33.95 -9.60 -8.12
CA GLU A 133 35.31 -10.09 -8.02
C GLU A 133 36.21 -8.97 -7.49
N ASP A 134 37.10 -9.34 -6.59
CA ASP A 134 38.12 -8.48 -6.00
C ASP A 134 39.46 -9.20 -6.16
N GLU A 135 40.42 -8.53 -6.81
CA GLU A 135 41.75 -9.07 -7.09
C GLU A 135 42.46 -9.43 -5.77
N ASP A 136 42.28 -8.64 -4.72
CA ASP A 136 42.90 -8.88 -3.42
C ASP A 136 42.33 -10.15 -2.77
N VAL A 137 41.04 -10.42 -2.93
CA VAL A 137 40.41 -11.64 -2.40
C VAL A 137 40.91 -12.87 -3.15
N LEU A 138 41.05 -12.77 -4.48
CA LEU A 138 41.60 -13.85 -5.30
C LEU A 138 43.07 -14.15 -4.96
N ALA A 139 43.89 -13.11 -4.81
CA ALA A 139 45.28 -13.25 -4.41
C ALA A 139 45.41 -13.89 -3.02
N ASN A 140 44.63 -13.40 -2.04
CA ASN A 140 44.61 -13.98 -0.69
C ASN A 140 44.15 -15.44 -0.69
N PHE A 141 43.19 -15.81 -1.53
CA PHE A 141 42.75 -17.20 -1.66
C PHE A 141 43.88 -18.09 -2.20
N ALA A 142 44.56 -17.65 -3.27
CA ALA A 142 45.69 -18.36 -3.85
C ALA A 142 46.86 -18.52 -2.86
N ASP A 143 47.20 -17.46 -2.12
CA ASP A 143 48.27 -17.48 -1.12
C ASP A 143 47.96 -18.42 0.05
N ASN A 144 46.71 -18.43 0.50
CA ASN A 144 46.23 -19.35 1.53
C ASN A 144 46.28 -20.80 1.05
N GLU A 145 45.91 -21.05 -0.20
CA GLU A 145 45.97 -22.37 -0.80
C GLU A 145 47.42 -22.89 -0.91
N ILE A 146 48.35 -22.05 -1.35
CA ILE A 146 49.80 -22.38 -1.35
C ILE A 146 50.28 -22.69 0.06
N SER A 147 49.91 -21.86 1.04
CA SER A 147 50.29 -22.04 2.44
C SER A 147 49.72 -23.32 3.04
N LEU A 148 48.47 -23.66 2.70
CA LEU A 148 47.79 -24.88 3.12
C LEU A 148 48.53 -26.14 2.62
N TYR A 149 48.88 -26.19 1.34
CA TYR A 149 49.58 -27.35 0.78
C TYR A 149 51.02 -27.46 1.29
N ALA A 150 51.71 -26.34 1.47
CA ALA A 150 53.02 -26.33 2.11
C ALA A 150 52.95 -26.90 3.54
N ALA A 151 51.96 -26.47 4.33
CA ALA A 151 51.75 -26.97 5.69
C ALA A 151 51.43 -28.47 5.71
N ARG A 152 50.55 -28.96 4.83
CA ARG A 152 50.25 -30.40 4.70
C ARG A 152 51.47 -31.23 4.29
N ALA A 153 52.28 -30.74 3.35
CA ALA A 153 53.50 -31.43 2.96
C ALA A 153 54.50 -31.50 4.13
N SER A 154 54.64 -30.40 4.88
CA SER A 154 55.44 -30.35 6.10
C SER A 154 54.92 -31.29 7.19
N GLU A 155 53.61 -31.38 7.40
CA GLU A 155 52.98 -32.31 8.35
C GLU A 155 53.35 -33.77 8.02
N ILE A 156 53.21 -34.16 6.75
CA ILE A 156 53.55 -35.52 6.29
C ILE A 156 55.03 -35.80 6.52
N ARG A 157 55.92 -34.85 6.15
CA ARG A 157 57.36 -34.99 6.38
C ARG A 157 57.66 -35.18 7.87
N LEU A 158 57.12 -34.32 8.73
CA LEU A 158 57.36 -34.37 10.17
C LEU A 158 56.83 -35.66 10.79
N THR A 159 55.69 -36.15 10.31
CA THR A 159 55.13 -37.43 10.75
C THR A 159 56.03 -38.59 10.33
N ALA A 160 56.57 -38.56 9.11
CA ALA A 160 57.54 -39.55 8.65
C ALA A 160 58.86 -39.51 9.43
N GLU A 161 59.36 -38.32 9.76
CA GLU A 161 60.55 -38.13 10.61
C GLU A 161 60.31 -38.68 12.02
N MET A 162 59.15 -38.39 12.62
CA MET A 162 58.76 -38.83 13.95
C MET A 162 58.65 -40.36 14.05
N LEU A 163 58.02 -41.00 13.06
CA LEU A 163 57.88 -42.45 13.01
C LEU A 163 59.16 -43.19 12.59
N GLY A 164 60.20 -42.45 12.19
CA GLY A 164 61.47 -43.02 11.73
C GLY A 164 61.38 -43.74 10.39
N HIS A 165 60.41 -43.36 9.54
CA HIS A 165 60.27 -43.96 8.21
C HIS A 165 61.49 -43.69 7.33
N GLU A 166 61.77 -44.59 6.37
CA GLU A 166 62.86 -44.40 5.41
C GLU A 166 62.49 -43.41 4.30
N GLN A 167 61.20 -43.25 4.01
CA GLN A 167 60.70 -42.38 2.97
C GLN A 167 59.41 -41.68 3.43
N ALA A 168 59.29 -40.39 3.12
CA ALA A 168 58.05 -39.66 3.27
C ALA A 168 57.13 -39.97 2.08
N VAL A 169 56.01 -40.64 2.34
CA VAL A 169 55.02 -41.01 1.31
C VAL A 169 53.95 -39.90 1.26
N PHE A 170 53.92 -39.16 0.15
CA PHE A 170 52.95 -38.11 -0.07
C PHE A 170 51.72 -38.65 -0.83
N PRO A 171 50.49 -38.26 -0.46
CA PRO A 171 49.28 -38.59 -1.21
C PRO A 171 49.34 -38.09 -2.65
N ALA A 172 48.79 -38.87 -3.59
CA ALA A 172 48.79 -38.54 -5.02
C ALA A 172 48.06 -37.23 -5.34
N GLU A 173 47.06 -36.85 -4.54
CA GLU A 173 46.35 -35.58 -4.66
C GLU A 173 47.29 -34.39 -4.43
N LEU A 174 48.13 -34.46 -3.39
CA LEU A 174 49.07 -33.38 -3.05
C LEU A 174 50.17 -33.22 -4.11
N ILE A 175 50.64 -34.34 -4.68
CA ILE A 175 51.65 -34.34 -5.75
C ILE A 175 51.12 -33.66 -7.02
N LYS A 176 49.84 -33.86 -7.35
CA LYS A 176 49.22 -33.24 -8.52
C LYS A 176 48.97 -31.75 -8.34
N VAL A 177 48.54 -31.34 -7.14
CA VAL A 177 48.12 -29.95 -6.89
C VAL A 177 49.31 -29.05 -6.57
N ALA A 178 50.27 -29.51 -5.79
CA ALA A 178 51.43 -28.71 -5.36
C ALA A 178 52.75 -29.49 -5.50
N PRO A 179 53.20 -29.80 -6.74
CA PRO A 179 54.40 -30.59 -6.98
C PRO A 179 55.66 -29.95 -6.39
N ASP A 180 55.76 -28.62 -6.47
CA ASP A 180 56.92 -27.87 -5.97
C ASP A 180 57.06 -27.95 -4.44
N ALA A 181 55.93 -27.87 -3.73
CA ALA A 181 55.90 -28.00 -2.27
C ALA A 181 56.33 -29.41 -1.84
N VAL A 182 55.83 -30.45 -2.53
CA VAL A 182 56.23 -31.84 -2.27
C VAL A 182 57.70 -32.08 -2.56
N ALA A 183 58.22 -31.61 -3.70
CA ALA A 183 59.63 -31.76 -4.06
C ALA A 183 60.56 -31.07 -3.04
N LYS A 184 60.16 -29.88 -2.56
CA LYS A 184 60.90 -29.14 -1.54
C LYS A 184 60.94 -29.89 -0.21
N GLU A 185 59.80 -30.42 0.25
CA GLU A 185 59.76 -31.18 1.51
C GLU A 185 60.47 -32.54 1.40
N GLN A 186 60.36 -33.21 0.25
CA GLN A 186 61.05 -34.48 0.01
C GLN A 186 62.58 -34.32 0.00
N SER A 187 63.10 -33.28 -0.66
CA SER A 187 64.53 -32.98 -0.66
C SER A 187 65.04 -32.60 0.74
N LEU A 188 64.24 -31.85 1.51
CA LEU A 188 64.54 -31.51 2.90
C LEU A 188 64.59 -32.75 3.80
N PHE A 189 63.63 -33.67 3.67
CA PHE A 189 63.59 -34.93 4.40
C PHE A 189 64.86 -35.76 4.17
N GLN A 190 65.23 -35.96 2.90
CA GLN A 190 66.42 -36.72 2.52
C GLN A 190 67.70 -36.09 3.09
N SER A 191 67.82 -34.77 2.97
CA SER A 191 68.97 -34.02 3.48
C SER A 191 69.12 -34.16 5.00
N ARG A 192 68.00 -34.08 5.75
CA ARG A 192 67.99 -34.27 7.20
C ARG A 192 68.34 -35.69 7.60
N ARG A 193 67.78 -36.69 6.92
CA ARG A 193 68.11 -38.10 7.17
C ARG A 193 69.59 -38.40 6.94
N ALA A 194 70.15 -37.95 5.82
CA ALA A 194 71.56 -38.12 5.53
C ALA A 194 72.46 -37.47 6.60
N ALA A 195 72.07 -36.29 7.09
CA ALA A 195 72.79 -35.62 8.17
C ALA A 195 72.73 -36.39 9.51
N ILE A 196 71.59 -37.00 9.84
CA ILE A 196 71.44 -37.84 11.03
C ILE A 196 72.30 -39.10 10.92
N GLU A 197 72.27 -39.76 9.77
CA GLU A 197 73.05 -40.98 9.52
C GLU A 197 74.56 -40.72 9.59
N SER A 198 75.03 -39.62 8.99
CA SER A 198 76.42 -39.16 9.08
C SER A 198 76.86 -38.90 10.53
N ARG A 199 75.98 -38.39 11.39
CA ARG A 199 76.29 -38.22 12.83
C ARG A 199 76.35 -39.56 13.56
N LEU A 200 75.48 -40.50 13.23
CA LEU A 200 75.48 -41.82 13.84
C LEU A 200 76.70 -42.64 13.44
N SER A 201 77.21 -42.50 12.21
CA SER A 201 78.40 -43.21 11.76
C SER A 201 79.69 -42.72 12.43
N VAL A 202 79.77 -41.44 12.82
CA VAL A 202 80.90 -40.90 13.60
C VAL A 202 80.93 -41.40 15.04
N LEU A 203 79.77 -41.74 15.61
CA LEU A 203 79.65 -42.21 17.00
C LEU A 203 79.91 -43.72 17.17
N ARG A 204 80.11 -44.46 16.07
CA ARG A 204 80.25 -45.91 16.04
C ARG A 204 81.69 -46.32 15.77
#